data_AF-T1F0J6-F1
#
_entry.id   AF-T1F0J6-F1
#
_cell.length_a   1.000
_cell.length_b   1.000
_cell.length_c   1.000
_cell.angle_alpha   90.00
_cell.angle_beta   90.00
_cell.angle_gamma   90.00
#
_symmetry.space_group_name_H-M   'P 1'
#
loop_
_entity.id
_entity.type
_entity.pdbx_description
1 polymer ?
#
loop_
_entity_poly.entity_id
_entity_poly.type
_entity_poly.pdbx_seq_one_letter_code
_entity_poly.pdbx_strand_id
1 'polypeptide(L)'
;MKKSNRSCLNEPDNFCYICGQFTPRDQRKNLSNRIKIAYYHYFGVKVADQERTWAPHICCSVCYVGLTQWLNGKRKQIPFAIPMIWREPRDHHSDCYFCMTNIQGHSKKTKASIVYSNCSSAIKPVPHSVEYPVPTPPTDTVLYSKEEQSGDEKVDVEYKPDYDKDKPHMITQGELSDLVRDLGLTKNKAELLGSRLQQWNLLDRGTKISHFRDRHTEFAKFYNKEDNICYCVDIAGLMTKLDDEYDPVDWRLFIDSSKVSLKAVLLHNGNVKPSIPVAHAVGMKETYESMKTLLKVIKYTDHNWNISGDLKVVALLLGMQLGYTKHMCFLCLWNSRDDANHYLVKDWPARIDPVPGQFNILHESLVNPDKIFLPPLHIKLGIFKNFVKALPTDSKGFIYLKDKFKTTLTNAKIAAGVFTGPQIREVIRDPNFKLQLEPVELLAWEAFVALVQNFLGNHRSEDYVNLVENFIMAYQNMGCRMSLKIHFLHSHLSFFPANLGAVSDEQGERFHQEISVMEHRYQGRFDSNMMGDFCWFLQRESESQYKRKRSLSTNYFY
;
A
#
# COMPACT_ATOMS: atom_id res chain seq x y z
N MET A 1 8.21 -34.41 -53.81
CA MET A 1 7.48 -33.15 -53.50
C MET A 1 7.14 -33.12 -52.01
N LYS A 2 7.99 -32.46 -51.20
CA LYS A 2 7.70 -32.25 -49.77
C LYS A 2 6.62 -31.17 -49.66
N LYS A 3 5.52 -31.47 -48.96
CA LYS A 3 4.50 -30.48 -48.58
C LYS A 3 5.20 -29.38 -47.78
N SER A 4 5.42 -28.23 -48.42
CA SER A 4 5.84 -27.00 -47.76
C SER A 4 4.78 -26.64 -46.72
N ASN A 5 5.19 -26.51 -45.45
CA ASN A 5 4.31 -25.97 -44.42
C ASN A 5 3.83 -24.59 -44.90
N ARG A 6 2.51 -24.44 -45.07
CA ARG A 6 1.83 -23.21 -45.51
C ARG A 6 1.81 -22.14 -44.41
N SER A 7 2.97 -21.84 -43.82
CA SER A 7 3.11 -20.88 -42.73
C SER A 7 3.97 -19.71 -43.16
N CYS A 8 3.53 -18.50 -42.83
CA CYS A 8 4.29 -17.27 -43.06
C CYS A 8 5.65 -17.30 -42.34
N LEU A 9 6.65 -16.60 -42.88
CA LEU A 9 7.98 -16.44 -42.25
C LEU A 9 7.89 -15.79 -40.87
N ASN A 10 6.96 -14.85 -40.72
CA ASN A 10 6.69 -14.14 -39.47
C ASN A 10 5.23 -14.37 -39.07
N GLU A 11 4.98 -14.52 -37.76
CA GLU A 11 3.62 -14.52 -37.22
C GLU A 11 2.94 -13.16 -37.49
N PRO A 12 1.67 -13.13 -37.96
CA PRO A 12 0.93 -11.88 -38.22
C PRO A 12 0.89 -10.93 -37.03
N ASP A 13 0.78 -11.46 -35.81
CA ASP A 13 0.74 -10.68 -34.56
C ASP A 13 2.09 -10.06 -34.16
N ASN A 14 3.13 -10.27 -34.97
CA ASN A 14 4.32 -9.44 -34.92
C ASN A 14 4.08 -8.04 -35.51
N PHE A 15 2.96 -7.80 -36.21
CA PHE A 15 2.62 -6.54 -36.85
C PHE A 15 1.33 -5.96 -36.27
N CYS A 16 1.24 -4.63 -36.23
CA CYS A 16 0.05 -3.93 -35.79
C CYS A 16 -1.03 -3.97 -36.88
N TYR A 17 -2.24 -4.41 -36.54
CA TYR A 17 -3.38 -4.39 -37.47
C TYR A 17 -3.65 -2.98 -38.05
N ILE A 18 -3.46 -1.93 -37.26
CA ILE A 18 -3.87 -0.56 -37.62
C ILE A 18 -2.81 0.17 -38.47
N CYS A 19 -1.52 0.01 -38.16
CA CYS A 19 -0.45 0.74 -38.85
C CYS A 19 0.54 -0.14 -39.63
N GLY A 20 0.43 -1.47 -39.55
CA GLY A 20 1.31 -2.41 -40.24
C GLY A 20 2.74 -2.49 -39.68
N GLN A 21 3.07 -1.76 -38.62
CA GLN A 21 4.42 -1.73 -38.06
C GLN A 21 4.73 -2.91 -37.14
N PHE A 22 6.00 -3.31 -37.11
CA PHE A 22 6.50 -4.34 -36.20
C PHE A 22 6.26 -3.95 -34.73
N THR A 23 5.70 -4.90 -33.99
CA THR A 23 5.21 -4.72 -32.61
C THR A 23 5.83 -5.78 -31.68
N PRO A 24 6.83 -5.40 -30.89
CA PRO A 24 7.40 -6.25 -29.83
C PRO A 24 6.34 -6.69 -28.82
N ARG A 25 6.51 -7.86 -28.20
CA ARG A 25 5.52 -8.48 -27.29
C ARG A 25 5.06 -7.54 -26.15
N ASP A 26 5.94 -6.72 -25.59
CA ASP A 26 5.62 -5.75 -24.52
C ASP A 26 4.73 -4.58 -24.98
N GLN A 27 4.60 -4.36 -26.30
CA GLN A 27 3.80 -3.28 -26.90
C GLN A 27 2.53 -3.76 -27.58
N ARG A 28 2.25 -5.07 -27.57
CA ARG A 28 1.03 -5.63 -28.16
C ARG A 28 -0.15 -5.31 -27.25
N LYS A 29 -1.25 -4.89 -27.87
CA LYS A 29 -2.53 -4.62 -27.24
C LYS A 29 -3.61 -5.37 -28.01
N ASN A 30 -4.54 -5.98 -27.28
CA ASN A 30 -5.69 -6.63 -27.88
C ASN A 30 -6.61 -5.60 -28.55
N LEU A 31 -7.25 -6.00 -29.63
CA LEU A 31 -8.30 -5.21 -30.28
C LEU A 31 -9.60 -5.28 -29.46
N SER A 32 -9.61 -4.67 -28.27
CA SER A 32 -10.78 -4.63 -27.38
C SER A 32 -11.96 -3.90 -27.99
N ASN A 33 -13.17 -4.08 -27.43
CA ASN A 33 -14.39 -3.41 -27.91
C ASN A 33 -14.21 -1.89 -27.99
N ARG A 34 -13.59 -1.29 -26.97
CA ARG A 34 -13.27 0.14 -26.94
C ARG A 34 -12.44 0.58 -28.15
N ILE A 35 -11.43 -0.20 -28.55
CA ILE A 35 -10.61 0.17 -29.69
C ILE A 35 -11.30 -0.08 -31.02
N LYS A 36 -12.18 -1.10 -31.12
CA LYS A 36 -13.02 -1.33 -32.29
C LYS A 36 -13.99 -0.17 -32.51
N ILE A 37 -14.57 0.37 -31.43
CA ILE A 37 -15.42 1.58 -31.45
C ILE A 37 -14.61 2.79 -31.90
N ALA A 38 -13.46 3.04 -31.27
CA ALA A 38 -12.59 4.17 -31.64
C ALA A 38 -12.13 4.09 -33.11
N TYR A 39 -11.76 2.90 -33.57
CA TYR A 39 -11.37 2.62 -34.95
C TYR A 39 -12.51 2.91 -35.93
N TYR A 40 -13.74 2.47 -35.63
CA TYR A 40 -14.90 2.74 -36.47
C TYR A 40 -15.20 4.24 -36.59
N HIS A 41 -15.18 4.97 -35.48
CA HIS A 41 -15.43 6.42 -35.50
C HIS A 41 -14.32 7.21 -36.19
N TYR A 42 -13.06 6.77 -36.08
CA TYR A 42 -11.95 7.46 -36.72
C TYR A 42 -11.88 7.17 -38.23
N PHE A 43 -11.95 5.90 -38.62
CA PHE A 43 -11.70 5.50 -40.01
C PHE A 43 -12.98 5.29 -40.84
N GLY A 44 -14.15 5.33 -40.21
CA GLY A 44 -15.43 5.06 -40.86
C GLY A 44 -15.65 3.59 -41.25
N VAL A 45 -14.72 2.70 -40.89
CA VAL A 45 -14.75 1.27 -41.25
C VAL A 45 -14.61 0.40 -40.01
N LYS A 46 -15.27 -0.76 -40.00
CA LYS A 46 -15.15 -1.72 -38.89
C LYS A 46 -13.86 -2.53 -39.02
N VAL A 47 -13.28 -2.91 -37.89
CA VAL A 47 -12.21 -3.92 -37.86
C VAL A 47 -12.76 -5.23 -38.44
N ALA A 48 -12.12 -5.73 -39.49
CA ALA A 48 -12.52 -6.93 -40.21
C ALA A 48 -11.48 -8.06 -40.09
N ASP A 49 -11.85 -9.25 -40.56
CA ASP A 49 -10.94 -10.40 -40.71
C ASP A 49 -10.27 -10.91 -39.43
N GLN A 50 -10.87 -10.66 -38.26
CA GLN A 50 -10.36 -11.10 -36.95
C GLN A 50 -10.50 -12.60 -36.67
N GLU A 51 -11.13 -13.34 -37.59
CA GLU A 51 -11.18 -14.81 -37.58
C GLU A 51 -10.19 -15.42 -38.61
N ARG A 52 -9.47 -14.56 -39.35
CA ARG A 52 -8.59 -14.99 -40.44
C ARG A 52 -7.14 -15.02 -39.96
N THR A 53 -6.52 -16.18 -40.08
CA THR A 53 -5.12 -16.39 -39.68
C THR A 53 -4.11 -15.58 -40.48
N TRP A 54 -4.50 -14.97 -41.60
CA TRP A 54 -3.67 -14.09 -42.42
C TRP A 54 -3.77 -12.60 -42.03
N ALA A 55 -4.60 -12.22 -41.06
CA ALA A 55 -4.67 -10.86 -40.54
C ALA A 55 -4.04 -10.78 -39.13
N PRO A 56 -3.48 -9.64 -38.72
CA PRO A 56 -3.08 -9.44 -37.32
C PRO A 56 -4.30 -9.28 -36.39
N HIS A 57 -4.22 -9.83 -35.19
CA HIS A 57 -5.27 -9.78 -34.16
C HIS A 57 -4.94 -8.79 -33.03
N ILE A 58 -3.79 -8.13 -33.14
CA ILE A 58 -3.29 -7.17 -32.16
C ILE A 58 -3.00 -5.82 -32.81
N CYS A 59 -2.97 -4.78 -31.99
CA CYS A 59 -2.45 -3.47 -32.37
C CYS A 59 -1.27 -3.06 -31.47
N CYS A 60 -0.46 -2.11 -31.92
CA CYS A 60 0.60 -1.55 -31.10
C CYS A 60 0.04 -0.54 -30.09
N SER A 61 0.73 -0.41 -28.95
CA SER A 61 0.36 0.54 -27.90
C SER A 61 0.21 1.99 -28.40
N VAL A 62 0.95 2.38 -29.44
CA VAL A 62 0.85 3.72 -30.05
C VAL A 62 -0.49 3.93 -30.74
N CYS A 63 -0.97 2.96 -31.53
CA CYS A 63 -2.28 3.06 -32.19
C CYS A 63 -3.40 2.95 -31.16
N TYR A 64 -3.25 2.07 -30.17
CA TYR A 64 -4.22 1.90 -29.08
C TYR A 64 -4.43 3.20 -28.29
N VAL A 65 -3.33 3.80 -27.82
CA VAL A 65 -3.39 5.06 -27.06
C VAL A 65 -3.85 6.21 -27.96
N GLY A 66 -3.35 6.28 -29.19
CA GLY A 66 -3.71 7.34 -30.14
C GLY A 66 -5.21 7.41 -30.43
N LEU A 67 -5.84 6.28 -30.78
CA LEU A 67 -7.27 6.22 -31.05
C LEU A 67 -8.12 6.42 -29.78
N THR A 68 -7.69 5.85 -28.65
CA THR A 68 -8.41 6.02 -27.38
C THR A 68 -8.41 7.47 -26.90
N GLN A 69 -7.26 8.15 -27.00
CA GLN A 69 -7.16 9.56 -26.62
C GLN A 69 -7.93 10.46 -27.60
N TRP A 70 -7.94 10.14 -28.90
CA TRP A 70 -8.75 10.89 -29.86
C TRP A 70 -10.24 10.74 -29.57
N LEU A 71 -10.71 9.52 -29.31
CA LEU A 71 -12.11 9.26 -28.97
C LEU A 71 -12.55 10.04 -27.72
N ASN A 72 -11.63 10.21 -26.76
CA ASN A 72 -11.86 10.98 -25.53
C ASN A 72 -11.62 12.50 -25.70
N GLY A 73 -11.40 13.01 -26.92
CA GLY A 73 -11.11 14.42 -27.20
C GLY A 73 -9.75 14.92 -26.70
N LYS A 74 -8.90 14.04 -26.15
CA LYS A 74 -7.57 14.38 -25.59
C LYS A 74 -6.48 14.49 -26.66
N ARG A 75 -6.69 13.94 -27.86
CA ARG A 75 -5.75 13.97 -28.97
C ARG A 75 -6.42 14.44 -30.25
N LYS A 76 -5.79 15.39 -30.94
CA LYS A 76 -6.35 15.97 -32.18
C LYS A 76 -6.42 14.97 -33.34
N GLN A 77 -5.37 14.18 -33.57
CA GLN A 77 -5.30 13.23 -34.69
C GLN A 77 -4.29 12.09 -34.44
N ILE A 78 -4.43 11.01 -35.18
CA ILE A 78 -3.36 10.01 -35.43
C ILE A 78 -2.66 10.32 -36.78
N PRO A 79 -1.52 9.68 -37.09
CA PRO A 79 -0.69 10.09 -38.24
C PRO A 79 -1.27 9.83 -39.63
N PHE A 80 -2.38 9.09 -39.75
CA PHE A 80 -2.94 8.65 -41.03
C PHE A 80 -4.47 8.61 -40.98
N ALA A 81 -5.07 8.89 -42.13
CA ALA A 81 -6.50 8.94 -42.34
C ALA A 81 -7.08 7.59 -42.80
N ILE A 82 -6.28 6.80 -43.53
CA ILE A 82 -6.63 5.44 -43.92
C ILE A 82 -5.69 4.49 -43.17
N PRO A 83 -6.20 3.49 -42.44
CA PRO A 83 -5.37 2.54 -41.72
C PRO A 83 -4.73 1.54 -42.69
N MET A 84 -3.89 0.65 -42.17
CA MET A 84 -3.41 -0.50 -42.94
C MET A 84 -4.61 -1.35 -43.39
N ILE A 85 -4.66 -1.70 -44.68
CA ILE A 85 -5.69 -2.58 -45.23
C ILE A 85 -5.08 -3.94 -45.52
N TRP A 86 -5.65 -5.00 -44.93
CA TRP A 86 -5.21 -6.37 -45.09
C TRP A 86 -6.10 -7.13 -46.08
N ARG A 87 -5.50 -7.99 -46.90
CA ARG A 87 -6.17 -8.91 -47.81
C ARG A 87 -5.45 -10.26 -47.78
N GLU A 88 -6.14 -11.32 -48.17
CA GLU A 88 -5.55 -12.65 -48.25
C GLU A 88 -4.37 -12.67 -49.25
N PRO A 89 -3.18 -13.14 -48.85
CA PRO A 89 -2.01 -13.20 -49.73
C PRO A 89 -2.21 -14.25 -50.83
N ARG A 90 -1.88 -13.90 -52.09
CA ARG A 90 -1.92 -14.86 -53.21
C ARG A 90 -0.89 -15.96 -53.07
N ASP A 91 0.29 -15.62 -52.57
CA ASP A 91 1.38 -16.54 -52.30
C ASP A 91 2.35 -15.97 -51.24
N HIS A 92 3.23 -16.82 -50.69
CA HIS A 92 4.17 -16.44 -49.63
C HIS A 92 5.48 -15.80 -50.12
N HIS A 93 5.67 -15.64 -51.43
CA HIS A 93 6.93 -15.15 -52.01
C HIS A 93 6.81 -13.71 -52.54
N SER A 94 5.76 -13.43 -53.30
CA SER A 94 5.54 -12.18 -54.02
C SER A 94 4.42 -11.31 -53.44
N ASP A 95 3.53 -11.90 -52.63
CA ASP A 95 2.33 -11.21 -52.15
C ASP A 95 1.97 -11.53 -50.69
N CYS A 96 2.96 -11.68 -49.80
CA CYS A 96 2.73 -11.88 -48.37
C CYS A 96 3.56 -10.90 -47.54
N TYR A 97 2.91 -9.89 -46.98
CA TYR A 97 3.55 -8.84 -46.18
C TYR A 97 4.43 -9.39 -45.05
N PHE A 98 3.97 -10.46 -44.39
CA PHE A 98 4.69 -11.09 -43.29
C PHE A 98 5.93 -11.84 -43.75
N CYS A 99 5.93 -12.43 -44.94
CA CYS A 99 7.11 -13.09 -45.51
C CYS A 99 8.10 -12.09 -46.07
N MET A 100 7.59 -11.03 -46.70
CA MET A 100 8.40 -10.04 -47.42
C MET A 100 9.05 -9.01 -46.49
N THR A 101 8.60 -8.88 -45.24
CA THR A 101 9.16 -7.91 -44.28
C THR A 101 10.17 -8.60 -43.37
N ASN A 102 11.45 -8.26 -43.49
CA ASN A 102 12.48 -8.81 -42.61
C ASN A 102 12.47 -8.11 -41.24
N ILE A 103 12.17 -8.88 -40.19
CA ILE A 103 12.16 -8.39 -38.79
C ILE A 103 13.21 -9.08 -37.92
N GLN A 104 14.01 -10.00 -38.47
CA GLN A 104 15.02 -10.73 -37.69
C GLN A 104 16.11 -9.76 -37.18
N GLY A 105 16.44 -9.86 -35.89
CA GLY A 105 17.44 -9.00 -35.25
C GLY A 105 16.94 -7.59 -34.87
N HIS A 106 15.69 -7.22 -35.19
CA HIS A 106 15.15 -5.93 -34.81
C HIS A 106 14.53 -5.94 -33.40
N SER A 107 14.84 -4.90 -32.62
CA SER A 107 14.33 -4.67 -31.27
C SER A 107 13.52 -3.38 -31.21
N LYS A 108 12.97 -3.05 -30.03
CA LYS A 108 12.31 -1.76 -29.79
C LYS A 108 13.16 -0.55 -30.20
N LYS A 109 14.50 -0.63 -30.04
CA LYS A 109 15.44 0.46 -30.36
C LYS A 109 15.79 0.52 -31.86
N THR A 110 15.72 -0.61 -32.55
CA THR A 110 16.14 -0.74 -33.97
C THR A 110 14.98 -0.95 -34.93
N LYS A 111 13.71 -0.83 -34.47
CA LYS A 111 12.53 -0.98 -35.33
C LYS A 111 12.38 0.11 -36.40
N ALA A 112 13.03 1.26 -36.21
CA ALA A 112 12.99 2.37 -37.16
C ALA A 112 13.75 2.08 -38.46
N SER A 113 14.70 1.13 -38.45
CA SER A 113 15.45 0.71 -39.64
C SER A 113 14.81 -0.45 -40.40
N ILE A 114 13.62 -0.91 -39.98
CA ILE A 114 12.88 -1.95 -40.71
C ILE A 114 12.34 -1.36 -42.01
N VAL A 115 12.69 -1.98 -43.13
CA VAL A 115 12.13 -1.66 -44.44
C VAL A 115 10.85 -2.48 -44.61
N TYR A 116 9.71 -1.79 -44.62
CA TYR A 116 8.40 -2.42 -44.82
C TYR A 116 8.12 -2.59 -46.31
N SER A 117 7.86 -3.82 -46.73
CA SER A 117 7.63 -4.17 -48.13
C SER A 117 6.27 -3.65 -48.63
N ASN A 118 6.17 -3.42 -49.94
CA ASN A 118 4.90 -3.13 -50.61
C ASN A 118 4.38 -4.43 -51.23
N CYS A 119 3.11 -4.76 -51.00
CA CYS A 119 2.44 -5.89 -51.65
C CYS A 119 0.94 -5.61 -51.81
N SER A 120 0.26 -6.35 -52.69
CA SER A 120 -1.18 -6.17 -52.90
C SER A 120 -2.02 -6.68 -51.73
N SER A 121 -1.49 -7.62 -50.95
CA SER A 121 -2.14 -8.18 -49.75
C SER A 121 -2.10 -7.25 -48.53
N ALA A 122 -1.29 -6.18 -48.55
CA ALA A 122 -1.23 -5.24 -47.44
C ALA A 122 -0.95 -3.82 -47.95
N ILE A 123 -2.00 -2.99 -47.95
CA ILE A 123 -1.93 -1.59 -48.41
C ILE A 123 -1.54 -0.72 -47.21
N LYS A 124 -0.48 0.07 -47.37
CA LYS A 124 0.07 0.93 -46.32
C LYS A 124 -0.89 2.05 -45.91
N PRO A 125 -0.80 2.54 -44.66
CA PRO A 125 -1.64 3.64 -44.21
C PRO A 125 -1.42 4.91 -45.03
N VAL A 126 -2.48 5.66 -45.29
CA VAL A 126 -2.43 6.91 -46.05
C VAL A 126 -2.49 8.11 -45.10
N PRO A 127 -1.49 9.02 -45.13
CA PRO A 127 -1.48 10.23 -44.31
C PRO A 127 -2.72 11.12 -44.53
N HIS A 128 -3.02 11.97 -43.55
CA HIS A 128 -4.04 13.01 -43.71
C HIS A 128 -3.66 13.99 -44.83
N SER A 129 -4.65 14.40 -45.61
CA SER A 129 -4.54 15.39 -46.69
C SER A 129 -5.84 16.20 -46.76
N VAL A 130 -5.93 17.15 -47.69
CA VAL A 130 -7.19 17.89 -47.96
C VAL A 130 -8.32 16.94 -48.35
N GLU A 131 -8.02 15.86 -49.07
CA GLU A 131 -8.99 14.82 -49.47
C GLU A 131 -9.36 13.88 -48.32
N TYR A 132 -8.47 13.76 -47.32
CA TYR A 132 -8.66 12.91 -46.14
C TYR A 132 -8.50 13.71 -44.83
N PRO A 133 -9.49 14.55 -44.49
CA PRO A 133 -9.44 15.40 -43.31
C PRO A 133 -9.46 14.59 -42.01
N VAL A 134 -9.09 15.24 -40.91
CA VAL A 134 -9.13 14.63 -39.58
C VAL A 134 -10.59 14.56 -39.10
N PRO A 135 -11.10 13.37 -38.72
CA PRO A 135 -12.45 13.22 -38.20
C PRO A 135 -12.59 13.88 -36.82
N THR A 136 -13.79 14.36 -36.51
CA THR A 136 -14.14 14.85 -35.17
C THR A 136 -14.72 13.72 -34.30
N PRO A 137 -14.29 13.59 -33.04
CA PRO A 137 -14.82 12.55 -32.16
C PRO A 137 -16.32 12.77 -31.85
N PRO A 138 -17.11 11.70 -31.66
CA PRO A 138 -18.53 11.80 -31.34
C PRO A 138 -18.78 12.53 -30.02
N THR A 139 -19.82 13.36 -29.96
CA THR A 139 -20.14 14.21 -28.80
C THR A 139 -20.90 13.46 -27.69
N ASP A 140 -21.56 12.35 -28.02
CA ASP A 140 -22.31 11.51 -27.07
C ASP A 140 -21.39 10.55 -26.30
N THR A 141 -20.78 11.05 -25.23
CA THR A 141 -19.79 10.35 -24.39
C THR A 141 -20.39 9.39 -23.36
N VAL A 142 -21.70 9.10 -23.40
CA VAL A 142 -22.42 8.44 -22.28
C VAL A 142 -22.35 6.90 -22.30
N LEU A 143 -21.82 6.25 -23.34
CA LEU A 143 -21.97 4.79 -23.53
C LEU A 143 -20.71 3.91 -23.40
N TYR A 144 -19.52 4.46 -23.13
CA TYR A 144 -18.28 3.66 -23.25
C TYR A 144 -17.35 3.69 -22.03
N SER A 145 -17.87 4.07 -20.86
CA SER A 145 -17.13 4.16 -19.59
C SER A 145 -17.38 2.99 -18.62
N LYS A 146 -18.22 2.02 -18.96
CA LYS A 146 -18.49 0.84 -18.12
C LYS A 146 -18.27 -0.44 -18.90
N GLU A 147 -17.02 -0.87 -19.02
CA GLU A 147 -16.60 -2.27 -19.08
C GLU A 147 -15.06 -2.33 -19.15
N GLU A 148 -14.48 -3.16 -18.28
CA GLU A 148 -13.04 -3.39 -18.05
C GLU A 148 -12.26 -2.31 -17.26
N GLN A 149 -12.69 -1.98 -16.04
CA GLN A 149 -11.72 -1.70 -14.96
C GLN A 149 -11.17 -3.03 -14.43
N SER A 150 -10.27 -3.62 -15.22
CA SER A 150 -9.28 -4.55 -14.67
C SER A 150 -7.90 -3.94 -14.93
N GLY A 151 -7.25 -3.49 -13.85
CA GLY A 151 -5.85 -3.08 -13.84
C GLY A 151 -5.59 -1.58 -13.98
N ASP A 152 -5.20 -0.99 -12.86
CA ASP A 152 -4.46 0.27 -12.71
C ASP A 152 -5.13 1.52 -13.33
N GLU A 153 -6.09 2.10 -12.60
CA GLU A 153 -6.44 3.51 -12.78
C GLU A 153 -5.25 4.39 -12.40
N LYS A 154 -4.61 5.01 -13.39
CA LYS A 154 -3.77 6.17 -13.20
C LYS A 154 -4.62 7.40 -13.46
N VAL A 155 -4.71 8.27 -12.46
CA VAL A 155 -5.20 9.64 -12.59
C VAL A 155 -4.33 10.35 -13.64
N ASP A 156 -4.97 10.92 -14.66
CA ASP A 156 -4.30 11.78 -15.64
C ASP A 156 -3.80 13.03 -14.91
N VAL A 157 -2.48 13.13 -14.76
CA VAL A 157 -1.84 14.40 -14.42
C VAL A 157 -1.92 15.30 -15.64
N GLU A 158 -2.49 16.48 -15.42
CA GLU A 158 -2.61 17.57 -16.37
C GLU A 158 -1.26 17.82 -17.07
N TYR A 159 -1.23 17.62 -18.38
CA TYR A 159 -0.04 17.83 -19.21
C TYR A 159 0.30 19.32 -19.24
N LYS A 160 1.24 19.74 -18.40
CA LYS A 160 1.96 21.00 -18.61
C LYS A 160 3.05 20.78 -19.66
N PRO A 161 3.16 21.65 -20.68
CA PRO A 161 4.10 21.47 -21.78
C PRO A 161 5.51 21.71 -21.27
N ASP A 162 6.31 20.65 -21.16
CA ASP A 162 7.72 20.79 -20.82
C ASP A 162 8.59 20.98 -22.06
N TYR A 163 9.60 21.80 -21.83
CA TYR A 163 10.40 22.59 -22.74
C TYR A 163 11.32 21.74 -23.64
N ASP A 164 11.57 22.25 -24.84
CA ASP A 164 12.81 22.08 -25.63
C ASP A 164 13.34 20.63 -25.81
N LYS A 165 12.76 19.89 -26.77
CA LYS A 165 13.09 18.49 -27.11
C LYS A 165 14.53 18.21 -27.59
N ASP A 166 15.37 19.23 -27.72
CA ASP A 166 16.72 19.11 -28.28
C ASP A 166 17.85 19.17 -27.22
N LYS A 167 17.51 19.22 -25.92
CA LYS A 167 18.50 19.17 -24.83
C LYS A 167 18.36 17.91 -23.96
N PRO A 168 19.48 17.26 -23.57
CA PRO A 168 19.44 16.21 -22.55
C PRO A 168 18.81 16.76 -21.26
N HIS A 169 17.84 16.03 -20.70
CA HIS A 169 17.29 16.34 -19.39
C HIS A 169 18.40 16.21 -18.34
N MET A 170 18.66 17.30 -17.61
CA MET A 170 19.65 17.36 -16.55
C MET A 170 18.93 17.18 -15.22
N ILE A 171 19.40 16.23 -14.41
CA ILE A 171 18.81 15.88 -13.12
C ILE A 171 18.98 17.07 -12.17
N THR A 172 17.85 17.62 -11.74
CA THR A 172 17.77 18.70 -10.77
C THR A 172 18.08 18.21 -9.35
N GLN A 173 18.27 19.14 -8.40
CA GLN A 173 18.46 18.79 -7.00
C GLN A 173 17.27 18.00 -6.42
N GLY A 174 16.04 18.37 -6.77
CA GLY A 174 14.83 17.69 -6.30
C GLY A 174 14.74 16.26 -6.80
N GLU A 175 15.00 16.03 -8.09
CA GLU A 175 14.99 14.69 -8.69
C GLU A 175 16.11 13.79 -8.13
N LEU A 176 17.31 14.35 -7.91
CA LEU A 176 18.40 13.61 -7.27
C LEU A 176 18.05 13.25 -5.82
N SER A 177 17.44 14.17 -5.08
CA SER A 177 17.02 13.95 -3.70
C SER A 177 15.93 12.87 -3.64
N ASP A 178 14.92 12.93 -4.50
CA ASP A 178 13.87 11.92 -4.59
C ASP A 178 14.42 10.54 -4.99
N LEU A 179 15.38 10.48 -5.92
CA LEU A 179 16.07 9.23 -6.25
C LEU A 179 16.83 8.65 -5.04
N VAL A 180 17.52 9.50 -4.28
CA VAL A 180 18.21 9.09 -3.04
C VAL A 180 17.21 8.58 -2.00
N ARG A 181 16.04 9.20 -1.90
CA ARG A 181 14.94 8.78 -1.02
C ARG A 181 14.38 7.42 -1.43
N ASP A 182 14.04 7.25 -2.70
CA ASP A 182 13.47 6.00 -3.24
C ASP A 182 14.44 4.82 -3.12
N LEU A 183 15.75 5.06 -3.26
CA LEU A 183 16.79 4.05 -3.06
C LEU A 183 17.17 3.85 -1.58
N GLY A 184 16.64 4.68 -0.67
CA GLY A 184 16.94 4.62 0.76
C GLY A 184 18.43 4.78 1.06
N LEU A 185 19.17 5.63 0.35
CA LEU A 185 20.62 5.68 0.48
C LEU A 185 21.08 6.41 1.77
N THR A 186 22.18 5.90 2.35
CA THR A 186 22.94 6.62 3.38
C THR A 186 23.60 7.86 2.78
N LYS A 187 23.97 8.84 3.61
CA LYS A 187 24.63 10.08 3.17
C LYS A 187 25.84 9.80 2.25
N ASN A 188 26.75 8.92 2.68
CA ASN A 188 27.93 8.56 1.88
C ASN A 188 27.58 7.89 0.54
N LYS A 189 26.54 7.06 0.50
CA LYS A 189 26.09 6.40 -0.75
C LYS A 189 25.38 7.40 -1.67
N ALA A 190 24.63 8.35 -1.11
CA ALA A 190 24.02 9.44 -1.85
C ALA A 190 25.08 10.35 -2.48
N GLU A 191 26.14 10.68 -1.74
CA GLU A 191 27.28 11.44 -2.28
C GLU A 191 27.99 10.68 -3.40
N LEU A 192 28.23 9.37 -3.23
CA LEU A 192 28.83 8.54 -4.26
C LEU A 192 27.97 8.51 -5.53
N LEU A 193 26.66 8.35 -5.40
CA LEU A 193 25.72 8.39 -6.52
C LEU A 193 25.76 9.75 -7.21
N GLY A 194 25.63 10.85 -6.45
CA GLY A 194 25.71 12.22 -6.98
C GLY A 194 27.02 12.48 -7.71
N SER A 195 28.15 12.04 -7.15
CA SER A 195 29.48 12.20 -7.78
C SER A 195 29.59 11.45 -9.11
N ARG A 196 29.04 10.24 -9.20
CA ARG A 196 29.00 9.48 -10.47
C ARG A 196 28.11 10.15 -11.52
N LEU A 197 26.94 10.63 -11.12
CA LEU A 197 26.03 11.35 -12.04
C LEU A 197 26.65 12.68 -12.51
N GLN A 198 27.38 13.37 -11.64
CA GLN A 198 28.12 14.57 -12.01
C GLN A 198 29.24 14.25 -13.01
N GLN A 199 30.01 13.18 -12.78
CA GLN A 199 31.06 12.72 -13.70
C GLN A 199 30.51 12.41 -15.09
N TRP A 200 29.27 11.92 -15.18
CA TRP A 200 28.60 11.63 -16.45
C TRP A 200 27.92 12.85 -17.09
N ASN A 201 28.07 14.04 -16.50
CA ASN A 201 27.41 15.27 -16.93
C ASN A 201 25.87 15.11 -17.00
N LEU A 202 25.29 14.42 -16.01
CA LEU A 202 23.84 14.20 -15.91
C LEU A 202 23.15 15.09 -14.87
N LEU A 203 23.91 15.87 -14.10
CA LEU A 203 23.36 16.77 -13.08
C LEU A 203 23.26 18.21 -13.61
N ASP A 204 22.16 18.88 -13.29
CA ASP A 204 22.03 20.30 -13.52
C ASP A 204 23.12 21.11 -12.77
N ARG A 205 23.45 22.31 -13.29
CA ARG A 205 24.49 23.18 -12.72
C ARG A 205 24.18 23.61 -11.27
N GLY A 206 22.92 23.67 -10.89
CA GLY A 206 22.48 24.02 -9.53
C GLY A 206 22.62 22.88 -8.50
N THR A 207 22.85 21.63 -8.95
CA THR A 207 22.81 20.45 -8.08
C THR A 207 24.08 20.32 -7.24
N LYS A 208 23.92 20.21 -5.92
CA LYS A 208 25.02 20.15 -4.93
C LYS A 208 25.07 18.78 -4.27
N ILE A 209 26.11 18.00 -4.57
CA ILE A 209 26.34 16.69 -3.94
C ILE A 209 26.54 16.82 -2.41
N SER A 210 27.18 17.91 -1.98
CA SER A 210 27.44 18.19 -0.56
C SER A 210 26.16 18.32 0.27
N HIS A 211 25.01 18.62 -0.35
CA HIS A 211 23.70 18.71 0.30
C HIS A 211 23.33 17.45 1.09
N PHE A 212 23.82 16.27 0.68
CA PHE A 212 23.52 15.02 1.39
C PHE A 212 24.23 14.88 2.73
N ARG A 213 25.32 15.63 2.98
CA ARG A 213 26.06 15.59 4.26
C ARG A 213 25.19 16.14 5.40
N ASP A 214 24.48 17.22 5.10
CA ASP A 214 23.71 18.04 6.02
C ASP A 214 22.20 18.03 5.72
N ARG A 215 21.70 17.09 4.90
CA ARG A 215 20.27 16.97 4.54
C ARG A 215 19.28 16.98 5.72
N HIS A 216 19.69 16.45 6.87
CA HIS A 216 18.93 16.48 8.13
C HIS A 216 18.73 17.88 8.73
N THR A 217 19.59 18.86 8.43
CA THR A 217 19.75 20.10 9.19
C THR A 217 18.52 21.00 9.11
N GLU A 218 17.77 20.99 8.00
CA GLU A 218 16.52 21.75 7.91
C GLU A 218 15.47 21.26 8.90
N PHE A 219 15.36 19.93 9.05
CA PHE A 219 14.36 19.30 9.89
C PHE A 219 14.80 19.16 11.35
N ALA A 220 16.09 19.00 11.60
CA ALA A 220 16.63 18.84 12.95
C ALA A 220 16.29 20.04 13.86
N LYS A 221 16.06 21.23 13.29
CA LYS A 221 15.67 22.44 14.03
C LYS A 221 14.31 22.33 14.72
N PHE A 222 13.42 21.48 14.21
CA PHE A 222 12.11 21.23 14.83
C PHE A 222 12.19 20.27 16.02
N TYR A 223 13.36 19.69 16.29
CA TYR A 223 13.55 18.72 17.37
C TYR A 223 14.50 19.25 18.43
N ASN A 224 14.14 19.04 19.68
CA ASN A 224 15.00 19.25 20.82
C ASN A 224 15.23 17.92 21.55
N LYS A 225 16.27 17.87 22.36
CA LYS A 225 16.55 16.73 23.23
C LYS A 225 16.61 17.21 24.67
N GLU A 226 15.77 16.63 25.50
CA GLU A 226 15.76 16.83 26.95
C GLU A 226 15.87 15.46 27.61
N ASP A 227 16.86 15.32 28.50
CA ASP A 227 17.27 14.04 29.08
C ASP A 227 17.48 12.95 28.01
N ASN A 228 16.62 11.92 28.04
CA ASN A 228 16.65 10.78 27.12
C ASN A 228 15.58 10.85 26.03
N ILE A 229 14.81 11.94 25.94
CA ILE A 229 13.74 12.12 24.96
C ILE A 229 14.17 13.13 23.91
N CYS A 230 14.22 12.69 22.65
CA CYS A 230 14.24 13.59 21.50
C CYS A 230 12.78 13.83 21.07
N TYR A 231 12.33 15.07 21.03
CA TYR A 231 10.94 15.42 20.73
C TYR A 231 10.82 16.65 19.83
N CYS A 232 9.72 16.70 19.08
CA CYS A 232 9.38 17.83 18.21
C CYS A 232 8.86 19.00 19.05
N VAL A 233 9.46 20.18 18.90
CA VAL A 233 9.09 21.40 19.64
C VAL A 233 8.05 22.25 18.93
N ASP A 234 7.92 22.07 17.61
CA ASP A 234 7.00 22.82 16.74
C ASP A 234 6.42 21.88 15.67
N ILE A 235 5.32 21.23 16.01
CA ILE A 235 4.63 20.26 15.15
C ILE A 235 4.01 20.96 13.94
N ALA A 236 3.40 22.12 14.13
CA ALA A 236 2.77 22.87 13.05
C ALA A 236 3.80 23.33 12.01
N GLY A 237 4.95 23.84 12.47
CA GLY A 237 6.06 24.21 11.60
C GLY A 237 6.68 23.01 10.87
N LEU A 238 6.84 21.87 11.56
CA LEU A 238 7.33 20.63 10.94
C LEU A 238 6.38 20.16 9.82
N MET A 239 5.08 20.13 10.09
CA MET A 239 4.06 19.73 9.10
C MET A 239 4.01 20.68 7.91
N THR A 240 4.07 21.99 8.15
CA THR A 240 4.14 23.01 7.09
C THR A 240 5.36 22.79 6.20
N LYS A 241 6.52 22.44 6.78
CA LYS A 241 7.75 22.14 6.03
C LYS A 241 7.70 20.81 5.27
N LEU A 242 6.77 19.92 5.64
CA LEU A 242 6.46 18.69 4.93
C LEU A 242 5.33 18.87 3.91
N ASP A 243 4.99 20.12 3.56
CA ASP A 243 3.93 20.49 2.62
C ASP A 243 2.54 19.99 3.07
N ASP A 244 2.29 20.05 4.38
CA ASP A 244 1.05 19.61 5.03
C ASP A 244 0.35 20.75 5.78
N GLU A 245 -0.94 20.93 5.52
CA GLU A 245 -1.81 21.80 6.33
C GLU A 245 -2.19 21.07 7.62
N TYR A 246 -1.55 21.45 8.73
CA TYR A 246 -1.73 20.77 10.00
C TYR A 246 -3.06 21.11 10.68
N ASP A 247 -3.96 20.12 10.73
CA ASP A 247 -5.11 20.11 11.63
C ASP A 247 -4.99 18.94 12.63
N PRO A 248 -4.93 19.17 13.95
CA PRO A 248 -4.90 18.11 14.95
C PRO A 248 -6.00 17.06 14.80
N VAL A 249 -7.19 17.39 14.28
CA VAL A 249 -8.28 16.39 14.16
C VAL A 249 -8.02 15.33 13.08
N ASP A 250 -7.12 15.62 12.14
CA ASP A 250 -6.73 14.69 11.07
C ASP A 250 -5.68 13.67 11.53
N TRP A 251 -5.12 13.83 12.73
CA TRP A 251 -4.06 12.99 13.25
C TRP A 251 -4.46 12.28 14.55
N ARG A 252 -3.85 11.12 14.77
CA ARG A 252 -3.88 10.40 16.04
C ARG A 252 -2.46 10.15 16.53
N LEU A 253 -2.28 10.22 17.83
CA LEU A 253 -1.03 9.92 18.48
C LEU A 253 -0.91 8.41 18.68
N PHE A 254 0.02 7.79 17.99
CA PHE A 254 0.42 6.42 18.24
C PHE A 254 1.59 6.39 19.22
N ILE A 255 1.41 5.70 20.34
CA ILE A 255 2.48 5.46 21.31
C ILE A 255 2.77 3.97 21.31
N ASP A 256 4.00 3.63 20.95
CA ASP A 256 4.53 2.29 21.14
C ASP A 256 5.68 2.31 22.13
N SER A 257 5.71 1.30 22.98
CA SER A 257 6.79 1.12 23.93
C SER A 257 7.32 -0.29 23.88
N SER A 258 8.64 -0.37 23.82
CA SER A 258 9.40 -1.59 23.98
C SER A 258 10.17 -1.57 25.30
N LYS A 259 10.87 -2.67 25.62
CA LYS A 259 11.75 -2.71 26.79
C LYS A 259 12.92 -1.71 26.72
N VAL A 260 13.23 -1.20 25.52
CA VAL A 260 14.45 -0.42 25.25
C VAL A 260 14.16 0.97 24.70
N SER A 261 12.95 1.24 24.24
CA SER A 261 12.57 2.53 23.65
C SER A 261 11.10 2.83 23.78
N LEU A 262 10.79 4.12 23.82
CA LEU A 262 9.45 4.69 23.77
C LEU A 262 9.36 5.59 22.53
N LYS A 263 8.32 5.40 21.73
CA LYS A 263 8.13 6.09 20.45
C LYS A 263 6.74 6.71 20.43
N ALA A 264 6.68 7.98 20.05
CA ALA A 264 5.43 8.70 19.84
C ALA A 264 5.41 9.25 18.41
N VAL A 265 4.34 8.95 17.70
CA VAL A 265 4.23 9.14 16.26
C VAL A 265 2.85 9.65 15.93
N LEU A 266 2.73 10.63 15.05
CA LEU A 266 1.43 11.02 14.50
C LEU A 266 1.13 10.16 13.27
N LEU A 267 -0.05 9.54 13.31
CA LEU A 267 -0.60 8.77 12.21
C LEU A 267 -1.82 9.51 11.67
N HIS A 268 -1.88 9.68 10.36
CA HIS A 268 -3.01 10.36 9.72
C HIS A 268 -4.26 9.46 9.75
N ASN A 269 -5.40 10.04 10.09
CA ASN A 269 -6.69 9.36 10.10
C ASN A 269 -7.06 8.99 8.64
N GLY A 270 -7.20 7.70 8.34
CA GLY A 270 -7.35 7.20 6.97
C GLY A 270 -6.06 6.65 6.35
N ASN A 271 -4.92 6.76 7.04
CA ASN A 271 -3.61 6.19 6.64
C ASN A 271 -3.14 6.62 5.23
N VAL A 272 -3.49 7.83 4.78
CA VAL A 272 -3.09 8.36 3.46
C VAL A 272 -1.79 9.16 3.47
N LYS A 273 -1.39 9.66 4.65
CA LYS A 273 -0.14 10.41 4.84
C LYS A 273 0.89 9.60 5.63
N PRO A 274 2.20 9.86 5.46
CA PRO A 274 3.24 9.15 6.17
C PRO A 274 3.18 9.37 7.68
N SER A 275 3.82 8.46 8.42
CA SER A 275 3.94 8.55 9.88
C SER A 275 4.95 9.62 10.27
N ILE A 276 4.55 10.56 11.13
CA ILE A 276 5.40 11.68 11.55
C ILE A 276 5.97 11.41 12.94
N PRO A 277 7.30 11.23 13.12
CA PRO A 277 7.87 11.00 14.43
C PRO A 277 7.77 12.27 15.29
N VAL A 278 7.10 12.19 16.43
CA VAL A 278 6.98 13.34 17.35
C VAL A 278 7.93 13.21 18.51
N ALA A 279 8.13 12.00 19.03
CA ALA A 279 9.14 11.78 20.06
C ALA A 279 9.73 10.38 19.99
N HIS A 280 10.96 10.27 20.46
CA HIS A 280 11.67 9.00 20.62
C HIS A 280 12.60 9.09 21.81
N ALA A 281 12.50 8.09 22.66
CA ALA A 281 13.32 7.98 23.83
C ALA A 281 13.93 6.59 23.91
N VAL A 282 15.21 6.51 24.25
CA VAL A 282 15.92 5.24 24.39
C VAL A 282 16.40 5.04 25.81
N GLY A 283 16.31 3.80 26.28
CA GLY A 283 16.56 3.45 27.67
C GLY A 283 15.44 3.88 28.62
N MET A 284 14.38 4.51 28.11
CA MET A 284 13.19 4.81 28.91
C MET A 284 12.29 3.58 29.02
N LYS A 285 11.99 3.21 30.25
CA LYS A 285 11.07 2.11 30.56
C LYS A 285 9.63 2.59 30.38
N GLU A 286 8.78 1.65 29.99
CA GLU A 286 7.34 1.84 29.92
C GLU A 286 6.73 1.96 31.33
N THR A 287 6.61 3.19 31.84
CA THR A 287 6.06 3.52 33.15
C THR A 287 5.10 4.70 33.05
N TYR A 288 4.27 4.89 34.06
CA TYR A 288 3.37 6.04 34.16
C TYR A 288 4.12 7.37 34.05
N GLU A 289 5.23 7.52 34.81
CA GLU A 289 6.05 8.74 34.78
C GLU A 289 6.68 8.98 33.40
N SER A 290 7.14 7.94 32.71
CA SER A 290 7.66 8.09 31.34
C SER A 290 6.58 8.60 30.37
N MET A 291 5.35 8.09 30.48
CA MET A 291 4.22 8.56 29.66
C MET A 291 3.84 10.01 30.01
N LYS A 292 3.84 10.36 31.30
CA LYS A 292 3.57 11.73 31.77
C LYS A 292 4.58 12.73 31.23
N THR A 293 5.88 12.40 31.32
CA THR A 293 6.96 13.24 30.76
C THR A 293 6.83 13.34 29.24
N LEU A 294 6.56 12.24 28.54
CA LEU A 294 6.35 12.22 27.10
C LEU A 294 5.21 13.17 26.67
N LEU A 295 4.02 13.05 27.28
CA LEU A 295 2.87 13.89 26.93
C LEU A 295 3.12 15.38 27.23
N LYS A 296 3.88 15.67 28.29
CA LYS A 296 4.26 17.03 28.66
C LYS A 296 5.18 17.67 27.60
N VAL A 297 6.25 16.97 27.18
CA VAL A 297 7.22 17.55 26.24
C VAL A 297 6.64 17.77 24.83
N ILE A 298 5.71 16.91 24.41
CA ILE A 298 4.99 17.06 23.12
C ILE A 298 3.77 17.97 23.22
N LYS A 299 3.51 18.59 24.38
CA LYS A 299 2.36 19.46 24.65
C LYS A 299 1.02 18.84 24.22
N TYR A 300 0.79 17.58 24.58
CA TYR A 300 -0.38 16.81 24.15
C TYR A 300 -1.72 17.57 24.33
N THR A 301 -1.85 18.32 25.43
CA THR A 301 -3.06 19.09 25.76
C THR A 301 -3.42 20.13 24.72
N ASP A 302 -2.43 20.71 24.03
CA ASP A 302 -2.64 21.77 23.04
C ASP A 302 -3.26 21.21 21.75
N HIS A 303 -3.03 19.92 21.49
CA HIS A 303 -3.46 19.24 20.28
C HIS A 303 -4.66 18.31 20.50
N ASN A 304 -4.75 17.71 21.69
CA ASN A 304 -5.85 16.86 22.12
C ASN A 304 -6.18 15.70 21.14
N TRP A 305 -5.14 15.10 20.55
CA TRP A 305 -5.26 14.00 19.59
C TRP A 305 -5.97 12.80 20.21
N ASN A 306 -6.67 12.03 19.37
CA ASN A 306 -6.99 10.65 19.72
C ASN A 306 -5.71 9.82 19.82
N ILE A 307 -5.72 8.76 20.63
CA ILE A 307 -4.53 7.96 20.96
C ILE A 307 -4.75 6.52 20.55
N SER A 308 -3.76 5.94 19.89
CA SER A 308 -3.68 4.51 19.60
C SER A 308 -2.40 3.93 20.18
N GLY A 309 -2.46 2.66 20.58
CA GLY A 309 -1.32 1.95 21.17
C GLY A 309 -1.75 0.60 21.69
N ASP A 310 -0.79 -0.25 22.09
CA ASP A 310 -1.13 -1.50 22.78
C ASP A 310 -1.91 -1.20 24.08
N LEU A 311 -2.77 -2.14 24.49
CA LEU A 311 -3.59 -1.99 25.69
C LEU A 311 -2.76 -1.74 26.96
N LYS A 312 -1.50 -2.17 26.99
CA LYS A 312 -0.57 -1.86 28.08
C LYS A 312 -0.25 -0.36 28.16
N VAL A 313 -0.01 0.28 27.02
CA VAL A 313 0.20 1.73 26.93
C VAL A 313 -1.07 2.46 27.33
N VAL A 314 -2.24 2.03 26.84
CA VAL A 314 -3.54 2.58 27.23
C VAL A 314 -3.74 2.49 28.75
N ALA A 315 -3.44 1.34 29.36
CA ALA A 315 -3.56 1.16 30.81
C ALA A 315 -2.67 2.16 31.58
N LEU A 316 -1.43 2.40 31.13
CA LEU A 316 -0.55 3.38 31.77
C LEU A 316 -1.07 4.81 31.60
N LEU A 317 -1.54 5.18 30.41
CA LEU A 317 -2.11 6.50 30.16
C LEU A 317 -3.34 6.77 31.03
N LEU A 318 -4.14 5.74 31.32
CA LEU A 318 -5.31 5.83 32.19
C LEU A 318 -4.99 5.61 33.68
N GLY A 319 -3.71 5.49 34.04
CA GLY A 319 -3.27 5.35 35.43
C GLY A 319 -3.57 3.98 36.06
N MET A 320 -3.84 2.96 35.25
CA MET A 320 -4.19 1.62 35.70
C MET A 320 -2.98 0.77 36.06
N GLN A 321 -3.15 -0.13 37.01
CA GLN A 321 -2.16 -1.17 37.32
C GLN A 321 -2.05 -2.17 36.17
N LEU A 322 -0.80 -2.46 35.77
CA LEU A 322 -0.48 -3.46 34.77
C LEU A 322 -0.54 -4.89 35.34
N GLY A 323 -0.73 -5.86 34.44
CA GLY A 323 -0.75 -7.29 34.76
C GLY A 323 -2.14 -7.91 34.64
N TYR A 324 -2.27 -9.14 35.13
CA TYR A 324 -3.54 -9.89 35.09
C TYR A 324 -4.37 -9.60 36.35
N THR A 325 -4.98 -8.43 36.38
CA THR A 325 -5.72 -7.91 37.53
C THR A 325 -7.22 -8.15 37.38
N LYS A 326 -7.96 -8.09 38.50
CA LYS A 326 -9.40 -8.39 38.52
C LYS A 326 -10.21 -7.44 37.64
N HIS A 327 -9.93 -6.14 37.71
CA HIS A 327 -10.70 -5.08 37.04
C HIS A 327 -9.84 -4.39 35.97
N MET A 328 -9.46 -5.14 34.95
CA MET A 328 -8.51 -4.69 33.92
C MET A 328 -9.15 -3.93 32.74
N CYS A 329 -10.48 -3.94 32.62
CA CYS A 329 -11.18 -3.11 31.65
C CYS A 329 -11.19 -1.64 32.13
N PHE A 330 -10.86 -0.71 31.24
CA PHE A 330 -10.87 0.73 31.57
C PHE A 330 -12.27 1.35 31.46
N LEU A 331 -13.21 0.69 30.77
CA LEU A 331 -14.58 1.17 30.56
C LEU A 331 -15.56 0.67 31.65
N CYS A 332 -15.32 -0.51 32.21
CA CYS A 332 -16.21 -1.13 33.19
C CYS A 332 -15.45 -1.93 34.25
N LEU A 333 -16.18 -2.39 35.26
CA LEU A 333 -15.68 -3.22 36.36
C LEU A 333 -15.71 -4.72 36.02
N TRP A 334 -15.44 -5.09 34.76
CA TRP A 334 -15.34 -6.49 34.31
C TRP A 334 -14.47 -7.30 35.25
N ASN A 335 -15.00 -8.42 35.75
CA ASN A 335 -14.28 -9.31 36.65
C ASN A 335 -13.56 -10.40 35.85
N SER A 336 -12.27 -10.18 35.56
CA SER A 336 -11.44 -11.10 34.78
C SER A 336 -11.28 -12.50 35.40
N ARG A 337 -11.66 -12.66 36.68
CA ARG A 337 -11.60 -13.94 37.42
C ARG A 337 -12.91 -14.73 37.40
N ASP A 338 -13.98 -14.16 36.85
CA ASP A 338 -15.32 -14.76 36.82
C ASP A 338 -15.58 -15.51 35.50
N ASP A 339 -14.76 -16.54 35.25
CA ASP A 339 -14.77 -17.28 33.97
C ASP A 339 -16.17 -17.86 33.62
N ALA A 340 -17.01 -18.15 34.63
CA ALA A 340 -18.36 -18.70 34.44
C ALA A 340 -19.33 -17.69 33.79
N ASN A 341 -19.18 -16.40 34.08
CA ASN A 341 -20.10 -15.35 33.62
C ASN A 341 -19.60 -14.58 32.40
N HIS A 342 -18.36 -14.80 31.95
CA HIS A 342 -17.75 -13.99 30.88
C HIS A 342 -18.57 -13.94 29.59
N TYR A 343 -19.13 -15.08 29.16
CA TYR A 343 -19.97 -15.15 27.96
C TYR A 343 -21.46 -14.91 28.23
N LEU A 344 -21.90 -14.91 29.49
CA LEU A 344 -23.29 -14.74 29.88
C LEU A 344 -23.63 -13.28 30.15
N VAL A 345 -22.70 -12.55 30.76
CA VAL A 345 -22.90 -11.16 31.19
C VAL A 345 -22.26 -10.22 30.17
N LYS A 346 -23.12 -9.48 29.47
CA LYS A 346 -22.71 -8.42 28.53
C LYS A 346 -22.49 -7.10 29.25
N ASP A 347 -23.40 -6.74 30.16
CA ASP A 347 -23.39 -5.44 30.85
C ASP A 347 -22.72 -5.55 32.22
N TRP A 348 -21.53 -4.98 32.32
CA TRP A 348 -20.77 -4.88 33.57
C TRP A 348 -20.88 -3.46 34.14
N PRO A 349 -20.80 -3.27 35.47
CA PRO A 349 -20.91 -1.95 36.07
C PRO A 349 -19.90 -0.98 35.45
N ALA A 350 -20.37 0.18 34.99
CA ALA A 350 -19.50 1.18 34.37
C ALA A 350 -18.45 1.69 35.36
N ARG A 351 -17.28 2.07 34.83
CA ARG A 351 -16.26 2.75 35.63
C ARG A 351 -16.58 4.24 35.67
N ILE A 352 -17.10 4.71 36.80
CA ILE A 352 -17.41 6.12 37.05
C ILE A 352 -16.31 6.68 37.96
N ASP A 353 -15.70 7.81 37.58
CA ASP A 353 -14.69 8.55 38.34
C ASP A 353 -13.56 7.68 38.92
N PRO A 354 -12.56 7.27 38.11
CA PRO A 354 -11.50 6.37 38.55
C PRO A 354 -10.65 6.98 39.68
N VAL A 355 -10.90 6.57 40.92
CA VAL A 355 -10.15 6.98 42.10
C VAL A 355 -8.89 6.13 42.29
N PRO A 356 -7.69 6.71 42.39
CA PRO A 356 -6.47 5.97 42.75
C PRO A 356 -6.62 5.13 44.02
N GLY A 357 -6.15 3.89 43.97
CA GLY A 357 -6.28 2.89 45.04
C GLY A 357 -7.51 1.99 44.92
N GLN A 358 -8.45 2.27 44.02
CA GLN A 358 -9.65 1.46 43.82
C GLN A 358 -9.69 0.80 42.45
N PHE A 359 -10.31 -0.39 42.36
CA PHE A 359 -10.64 -1.08 41.11
C PHE A 359 -9.53 -1.05 40.04
N ASN A 360 -8.29 -1.31 40.45
CA ASN A 360 -7.10 -1.36 39.58
C ASN A 360 -6.53 -0.01 39.11
N ILE A 361 -6.92 1.11 39.72
CA ILE A 361 -6.35 2.44 39.44
C ILE A 361 -5.21 2.72 40.43
N LEU A 362 -4.04 3.11 39.93
CA LEU A 362 -2.88 3.50 40.75
C LEU A 362 -2.63 5.00 40.71
N HIS A 363 -2.91 5.63 39.59
CA HIS A 363 -2.62 7.02 39.33
C HIS A 363 -3.81 7.70 38.64
N GLU A 364 -3.84 9.02 38.66
CA GLU A 364 -4.80 9.79 37.88
C GLU A 364 -4.57 9.57 36.39
N SER A 365 -5.65 9.57 35.61
CA SER A 365 -5.56 9.44 34.15
C SER A 365 -4.83 10.64 33.55
N LEU A 366 -3.85 10.37 32.69
CA LEU A 366 -3.09 11.40 31.97
C LEU A 366 -3.87 11.94 30.76
N VAL A 367 -4.86 11.19 30.29
CA VAL A 367 -5.64 11.48 29.08
C VAL A 367 -7.11 11.11 29.32
N ASN A 368 -8.00 11.72 28.56
CA ASN A 368 -9.42 11.37 28.61
C ASN A 368 -9.64 9.97 27.98
N PRO A 369 -10.33 9.02 28.65
CA PRO A 369 -10.69 7.72 28.08
C PRO A 369 -11.38 7.79 26.71
N ASP A 370 -12.16 8.83 26.43
CA ASP A 370 -12.87 9.02 25.15
C ASP A 370 -11.92 9.30 23.98
N LYS A 371 -10.66 9.65 24.26
CA LYS A 371 -9.62 9.86 23.26
C LYS A 371 -8.93 8.55 22.85
N ILE A 372 -9.25 7.42 23.47
CA ILE A 372 -8.59 6.14 23.17
C ILE A 372 -9.25 5.44 21.98
N PHE A 373 -8.46 5.09 20.98
CA PHE A 373 -8.83 4.10 19.99
C PHE A 373 -8.35 2.70 20.40
N LEU A 374 -9.29 1.76 20.42
CA LEU A 374 -8.96 0.35 20.64
C LEU A 374 -8.09 -0.18 19.49
N PRO A 375 -6.98 -0.88 19.76
CA PRO A 375 -6.01 -1.31 18.74
C PRO A 375 -6.49 -2.53 17.94
N PRO A 376 -6.97 -2.39 16.69
CA PRO A 376 -7.56 -3.50 15.94
C PRO A 376 -6.54 -4.61 15.64
N LEU A 377 -5.27 -4.26 15.38
CA LEU A 377 -4.21 -5.24 15.18
C LEU A 377 -4.01 -6.08 16.44
N HIS A 378 -3.80 -5.44 17.59
CA HIS A 378 -3.58 -6.17 18.84
C HIS A 378 -4.79 -7.00 19.27
N ILE A 379 -6.02 -6.55 18.97
CA ILE A 379 -7.25 -7.34 19.15
C ILE A 379 -7.20 -8.59 18.27
N LYS A 380 -6.97 -8.43 16.96
CA LYS A 380 -6.83 -9.54 15.99
C LYS A 380 -5.78 -10.57 16.41
N LEU A 381 -4.60 -10.11 16.85
CA LEU A 381 -3.54 -11.00 17.34
C LEU A 381 -3.99 -11.75 18.62
N GLY A 382 -4.70 -11.07 19.51
CA GLY A 382 -5.18 -11.67 20.76
C GLY A 382 -6.27 -12.71 20.56
N ILE A 383 -7.25 -12.45 19.69
CA ILE A 383 -8.32 -13.42 19.42
C ILE A 383 -7.80 -14.67 18.71
N PHE A 384 -6.84 -14.54 17.77
CA PHE A 384 -6.20 -15.70 17.15
C PHE A 384 -5.40 -16.51 18.19
N LYS A 385 -4.72 -15.83 19.12
CA LYS A 385 -4.06 -16.49 20.26
C LYS A 385 -5.06 -17.28 21.12
N ASN A 386 -6.25 -16.73 21.38
CA ASN A 386 -7.29 -17.44 22.11
C ASN A 386 -7.77 -18.70 21.36
N PHE A 387 -7.96 -18.61 20.04
CA PHE A 387 -8.31 -19.74 19.18
C PHE A 387 -7.27 -20.86 19.24
N VAL A 388 -5.99 -20.54 18.99
CA VAL A 388 -4.91 -21.56 19.01
C VAL A 388 -4.77 -22.22 20.38
N LYS A 389 -4.97 -21.46 21.47
CA LYS A 389 -4.93 -22.00 22.83
C LYS A 389 -6.11 -22.91 23.18
N ALA A 390 -7.23 -22.77 22.48
CA ALA A 390 -8.40 -23.62 22.68
C ALA A 390 -8.32 -24.92 21.86
N LEU A 391 -7.46 -24.97 20.84
CA LEU A 391 -7.22 -26.21 20.08
C LEU A 391 -6.56 -27.28 20.99
N PRO A 392 -7.09 -28.52 21.01
CA PRO A 392 -6.40 -29.65 21.61
C PRO A 392 -5.03 -29.85 21.00
N THR A 393 -4.01 -30.17 21.80
CA THR A 393 -2.62 -30.30 21.33
C THR A 393 -2.40 -31.45 20.36
N ASP A 394 -3.30 -32.42 20.34
CA ASP A 394 -3.36 -33.59 19.46
C ASP A 394 -4.37 -33.42 18.30
N SER A 395 -5.09 -32.29 18.23
CA SER A 395 -5.98 -31.99 17.10
C SER A 395 -5.20 -31.87 15.79
N LYS A 396 -5.82 -32.29 14.69
CA LYS A 396 -5.24 -32.16 13.34
C LYS A 396 -4.93 -30.70 13.01
N GLY A 397 -5.79 -29.76 13.40
CA GLY A 397 -5.57 -28.32 13.24
C GLY A 397 -4.31 -27.83 13.96
N PHE A 398 -4.11 -28.21 15.22
CA PHE A 398 -2.91 -27.80 15.97
C PHE A 398 -1.63 -28.43 15.40
N ILE A 399 -1.66 -29.72 15.07
CA ILE A 399 -0.53 -30.42 14.43
C ILE A 399 -0.19 -29.76 13.09
N TYR A 400 -1.19 -29.37 12.30
CA TYR A 400 -0.98 -28.68 11.04
C TYR A 400 -0.27 -27.33 11.23
N LEU A 401 -0.70 -26.50 12.18
CA LEU A 401 -0.02 -25.24 12.50
C LEU A 401 1.42 -25.47 12.95
N LYS A 402 1.64 -26.49 13.78
CA LYS A 402 2.97 -26.90 14.24
C LYS A 402 3.87 -27.25 13.07
N ASP A 403 3.40 -28.09 12.16
CA ASP A 403 4.18 -28.53 11.00
C ASP A 403 4.43 -27.40 9.99
N LYS A 404 3.43 -26.55 9.76
CA LYS A 404 3.53 -25.41 8.85
C LYS A 404 4.60 -24.40 9.31
N PHE A 405 4.66 -24.11 10.60
CA PHE A 405 5.57 -23.09 11.15
C PHE A 405 6.77 -23.64 11.90
N LYS A 406 7.06 -24.95 11.85
CA LYS A 406 8.18 -25.58 12.57
C LYS A 406 9.56 -24.97 12.30
N THR A 407 9.74 -24.33 11.14
CA THR A 407 11.00 -23.67 10.74
C THR A 407 11.10 -22.22 11.20
N THR A 408 9.98 -21.57 11.55
CA THR A 408 9.93 -20.13 11.85
C THR A 408 9.49 -19.83 13.29
N LEU A 409 8.79 -20.76 13.94
CA LEU A 409 8.30 -20.63 15.32
C LEU A 409 8.71 -21.84 16.15
N THR A 410 8.97 -21.61 17.44
CA THR A 410 9.19 -22.69 18.41
C THR A 410 7.86 -23.31 18.83
N ASN A 411 7.88 -24.58 19.23
CA ASN A 411 6.69 -25.25 19.76
C ASN A 411 6.04 -24.47 20.91
N ALA A 412 6.85 -23.84 21.78
CA ALA A 412 6.35 -23.01 22.87
C ALA A 412 5.60 -21.76 22.37
N LYS A 413 6.07 -21.10 21.31
CA LYS A 413 5.36 -19.95 20.71
C LYS A 413 4.03 -20.39 20.09
N ILE A 414 4.03 -21.53 19.38
CA ILE A 414 2.82 -22.08 18.75
C ILE A 414 1.79 -22.45 19.82
N ALA A 415 2.19 -23.22 20.84
CA ALA A 415 1.33 -23.59 21.97
C ALA A 415 0.83 -22.37 22.75
N ALA A 416 1.63 -21.30 22.84
CA ALA A 416 1.21 -20.05 23.46
C ALA A 416 0.31 -19.19 22.57
N GLY A 417 0.06 -19.58 21.30
CA GLY A 417 -0.69 -18.82 20.32
C GLY A 417 -0.01 -17.52 19.88
N VAL A 418 1.33 -17.47 19.91
CA VAL A 418 2.12 -16.27 19.58
C VAL A 418 2.49 -16.27 18.11
N PHE A 419 1.69 -15.56 17.30
CA PHE A 419 1.87 -15.40 15.86
C PHE A 419 1.91 -13.92 15.48
N THR A 420 2.60 -13.61 14.39
CA THR A 420 2.64 -12.27 13.80
C THR A 420 1.49 -12.06 12.81
N GLY A 421 1.16 -10.80 12.50
CA GLY A 421 0.14 -10.47 11.50
C GLY A 421 0.36 -11.12 10.12
N PRO A 422 1.60 -11.16 9.58
CA PRO A 422 1.91 -11.92 8.37
C PRO A 422 1.61 -13.43 8.47
N GLN A 423 1.98 -14.08 9.57
CA GLN A 423 1.75 -15.52 9.77
C GLN A 423 0.25 -15.84 9.84
N ILE A 424 -0.54 -15.03 10.53
CA ILE A 424 -2.00 -15.21 10.59
C ILE A 424 -2.61 -15.05 9.20
N ARG A 425 -2.19 -14.04 8.42
CA ARG A 425 -2.65 -13.86 7.04
C ARG A 425 -2.29 -15.05 6.14
N GLU A 426 -1.15 -15.70 6.38
CA GLU A 426 -0.76 -16.92 5.68
C GLU A 426 -1.73 -18.07 5.98
N VAL A 427 -2.10 -18.26 7.25
CA VAL A 427 -3.08 -19.28 7.65
C VAL A 427 -4.47 -18.98 7.09
N ILE A 428 -4.92 -17.73 7.12
CA ILE A 428 -6.22 -17.32 6.55
C ILE A 428 -6.31 -17.63 5.04
N ARG A 429 -5.20 -17.50 4.31
CA ARG A 429 -5.14 -17.77 2.86
C ARG A 429 -4.95 -19.25 2.52
N ASP A 430 -4.65 -20.10 3.49
CA ASP A 430 -4.38 -21.50 3.27
C ASP A 430 -5.68 -22.32 3.31
N PRO A 431 -6.21 -22.77 2.17
CA PRO A 431 -7.45 -23.54 2.14
C PRO A 431 -7.30 -24.89 2.86
N ASN A 432 -6.07 -25.44 2.95
CA ASN A 432 -5.85 -26.75 3.55
C ASN A 432 -6.02 -26.71 5.07
N PHE A 433 -5.80 -25.57 5.70
CA PHE A 433 -5.94 -25.45 7.16
C PHE A 433 -7.38 -25.76 7.59
N LYS A 434 -8.38 -25.24 6.86
CA LYS A 434 -9.80 -25.51 7.12
C LYS A 434 -10.14 -26.99 7.10
N LEU A 435 -9.49 -27.76 6.21
CA LEU A 435 -9.71 -29.19 6.07
C LEU A 435 -9.16 -30.01 7.24
N GLN A 436 -8.31 -29.41 8.07
CA GLN A 436 -7.73 -30.05 9.27
C GLN A 436 -8.54 -29.75 10.54
N LEU A 437 -9.56 -28.90 10.47
CA LEU A 437 -10.33 -28.48 11.64
C LEU A 437 -11.54 -29.41 11.85
N GLU A 438 -11.77 -29.78 13.11
CA GLU A 438 -13.00 -30.47 13.51
C GLU A 438 -14.19 -29.50 13.43
N PRO A 439 -15.45 -29.97 13.36
CA PRO A 439 -16.61 -29.11 13.08
C PRO A 439 -16.74 -27.87 13.98
N VAL A 440 -16.50 -28.02 15.29
CA VAL A 440 -16.56 -26.89 16.25
C VAL A 440 -15.41 -25.91 16.03
N GLU A 441 -14.20 -26.42 15.75
CA GLU A 441 -13.02 -25.61 15.46
C GLU A 441 -13.18 -24.85 14.15
N LEU A 442 -13.77 -25.48 13.14
CA LEU A 442 -14.06 -24.88 11.84
C LEU A 442 -15.05 -23.72 11.98
N LEU A 443 -16.14 -23.90 12.73
CA LEU A 443 -17.11 -22.82 12.97
C LEU A 443 -16.45 -21.61 13.66
N ALA A 444 -15.63 -21.85 14.68
CA ALA A 444 -14.89 -20.77 15.35
C ALA A 444 -13.86 -20.10 14.42
N TRP A 445 -13.17 -20.88 13.59
CA TRP A 445 -12.24 -20.36 12.60
C TRP A 445 -12.93 -19.49 11.55
N GLU A 446 -14.06 -19.93 11.01
CA GLU A 446 -14.80 -19.18 10.00
C GLU A 446 -15.40 -17.90 10.57
N ALA A 447 -15.92 -17.94 11.80
CA ALA A 447 -16.38 -16.74 12.50
C ALA A 447 -15.22 -15.75 12.75
N PHE A 448 -14.03 -16.25 13.10
CA PHE A 448 -12.83 -15.42 13.22
C PHE A 448 -12.43 -14.77 11.90
N VAL A 449 -12.38 -15.54 10.81
CA VAL A 449 -12.04 -15.01 9.47
C VAL A 449 -13.05 -13.96 9.04
N ALA A 450 -14.35 -14.22 9.23
CA ALA A 450 -15.42 -13.27 8.91
C ALA A 450 -15.30 -11.97 9.72
N LEU A 451 -15.04 -12.07 11.02
CA LEU A 451 -14.81 -10.90 11.89
C LEU A 451 -13.59 -10.07 11.43
N VAL A 452 -12.48 -10.74 11.10
CA VAL A 452 -11.26 -10.04 10.66
C VAL A 452 -11.44 -9.34 9.31
N GLN A 453 -12.17 -9.95 8.38
CA GLN A 453 -12.36 -9.40 7.04
C GLN A 453 -13.42 -8.30 6.99
N ASN A 454 -14.47 -8.40 7.80
CA ASN A 454 -15.66 -7.57 7.70
C ASN A 454 -15.90 -6.64 8.90
N PHE A 455 -15.03 -6.65 9.90
CA PHE A 455 -15.09 -5.70 11.02
C PHE A 455 -13.73 -5.16 11.41
N LEU A 456 -12.77 -6.03 11.76
CA LEU A 456 -11.42 -5.61 12.19
C LEU A 456 -10.46 -5.26 11.03
N GLY A 457 -11.00 -5.18 9.81
CA GLY A 457 -10.26 -4.87 8.59
C GLY A 457 -10.50 -3.43 8.11
N ASN A 458 -10.21 -3.20 6.82
CA ASN A 458 -10.46 -1.90 6.18
C ASN A 458 -11.94 -1.65 5.85
N HIS A 459 -12.75 -2.70 5.92
CA HIS A 459 -14.17 -2.66 5.65
C HIS A 459 -14.93 -3.04 6.93
N ARG A 460 -15.97 -2.27 7.24
CA ARG A 460 -16.97 -2.60 8.25
C ARG A 460 -18.26 -2.92 7.52
N SER A 461 -18.70 -4.17 7.61
CA SER A 461 -20.00 -4.60 7.11
C SER A 461 -21.12 -3.90 7.88
N GLU A 462 -22.24 -3.62 7.22
CA GLU A 462 -23.45 -3.14 7.90
C GLU A 462 -23.94 -4.15 8.95
N ASP A 463 -23.70 -5.43 8.71
CA ASP A 463 -24.11 -6.56 9.56
C ASP A 463 -23.05 -6.94 10.63
N TYR A 464 -22.12 -6.04 10.94
CA TYR A 464 -21.00 -6.36 11.84
C TYR A 464 -21.44 -6.76 13.26
N VAL A 465 -22.62 -6.32 13.72
CA VAL A 465 -23.16 -6.71 15.04
C VAL A 465 -23.41 -8.20 15.08
N ASN A 466 -24.12 -8.75 14.08
CA ASN A 466 -24.39 -10.18 13.98
C ASN A 466 -23.09 -10.98 13.76
N LEU A 467 -22.12 -10.44 13.01
CA LEU A 467 -20.80 -11.07 12.87
C LEU A 467 -20.08 -11.22 14.22
N VAL A 468 -20.13 -10.18 15.06
CA VAL A 468 -19.54 -10.22 16.40
C VAL A 468 -20.29 -11.21 17.30
N GLU A 469 -21.63 -11.21 17.28
CA GLU A 469 -22.43 -12.16 18.08
C GLU A 469 -22.16 -13.61 17.68
N ASN A 470 -22.12 -13.90 16.38
CA ASN A 470 -21.76 -15.21 15.85
C ASN A 470 -20.34 -15.62 16.27
N PHE A 471 -19.39 -14.68 16.25
CA PHE A 471 -18.03 -14.91 16.74
C PHE A 471 -17.99 -15.24 18.23
N ILE A 472 -18.71 -14.49 19.07
CA ILE A 472 -18.77 -14.73 20.52
C ILE A 472 -19.35 -16.12 20.81
N MET A 473 -20.46 -16.49 20.16
CA MET A 473 -21.08 -17.82 20.30
C MET A 473 -20.16 -18.95 19.85
N ALA A 474 -19.51 -18.81 18.69
CA ALA A 474 -18.60 -19.84 18.18
C ALA A 474 -17.38 -20.04 19.07
N TYR A 475 -16.80 -18.96 19.59
CA TYR A 475 -15.68 -19.02 20.53
C TYR A 475 -16.08 -19.61 21.88
N GLN A 476 -17.27 -19.29 22.38
CA GLN A 476 -17.82 -19.91 23.58
C GLN A 476 -17.98 -21.43 23.39
N ASN A 477 -18.59 -21.86 22.28
CA ASN A 477 -18.83 -23.27 21.98
C ASN A 477 -17.52 -24.07 21.81
N MET A 478 -16.47 -23.44 21.27
CA MET A 478 -15.14 -24.03 21.18
C MET A 478 -14.43 -24.13 22.54
N GLY A 479 -14.93 -23.46 23.59
CA GLY A 479 -14.28 -23.41 24.90
C GLY A 479 -13.14 -22.39 24.98
N CYS A 480 -13.10 -21.39 24.08
CA CYS A 480 -12.13 -20.31 24.17
C CYS A 480 -12.33 -19.52 25.46
N ARG A 481 -11.29 -19.35 26.29
CA ARG A 481 -11.36 -18.44 27.44
C ARG A 481 -11.50 -16.98 26.97
N MET A 482 -12.43 -16.21 27.55
CA MET A 482 -12.59 -14.80 27.22
C MET A 482 -11.36 -14.00 27.67
N SER A 483 -10.72 -13.30 26.74
CA SER A 483 -9.68 -12.33 27.04
C SER A 483 -10.27 -10.91 27.08
N LEU A 484 -9.51 -9.94 27.61
CA LEU A 484 -9.90 -8.52 27.58
C LEU A 484 -10.26 -8.05 26.15
N LYS A 485 -9.59 -8.60 25.13
CA LYS A 485 -9.84 -8.28 23.71
C LYS A 485 -11.19 -8.81 23.22
N ILE A 486 -11.55 -10.03 23.62
CA ILE A 486 -12.89 -10.61 23.36
C ILE A 486 -13.95 -9.84 24.15
N HIS A 487 -13.65 -9.47 25.41
CA HIS A 487 -14.56 -8.68 26.24
C HIS A 487 -14.91 -7.33 25.62
N PHE A 488 -13.95 -6.60 25.02
CA PHE A 488 -14.27 -5.37 24.29
C PHE A 488 -15.25 -5.60 23.14
N LEU A 489 -15.08 -6.68 22.38
CA LEU A 489 -16.02 -7.05 21.31
C LEU A 489 -17.41 -7.40 21.87
N HIS A 490 -17.46 -8.10 23.00
CA HIS A 490 -18.71 -8.54 23.61
C HIS A 490 -19.50 -7.39 24.27
N SER A 491 -18.84 -6.61 25.12
CA SER A 491 -19.48 -5.64 26.02
C SER A 491 -19.35 -4.18 25.59
N HIS A 492 -18.40 -3.85 24.72
CA HIS A 492 -18.05 -2.46 24.36
C HIS A 492 -18.00 -2.24 22.85
N LEU A 493 -18.88 -2.92 22.10
CA LEU A 493 -18.92 -2.84 20.65
C LEU A 493 -19.16 -1.41 20.13
N SER A 494 -19.93 -0.60 20.86
CA SER A 494 -20.20 0.80 20.53
C SER A 494 -19.00 1.73 20.70
N PHE A 495 -17.96 1.31 21.44
CA PHE A 495 -16.74 2.08 21.63
C PHE A 495 -15.81 2.01 20.39
N PHE A 496 -16.03 1.05 19.49
CA PHE A 496 -15.24 0.95 18.26
C PHE A 496 -15.65 2.05 17.27
N PRO A 497 -14.70 2.84 16.74
CA PRO A 497 -15.00 3.88 15.76
C PRO A 497 -15.63 3.33 14.48
N ALA A 498 -16.34 4.19 13.75
CA ALA A 498 -17.05 3.83 12.53
C ALA A 498 -16.14 3.12 11.49
N ASN A 499 -14.89 3.59 11.34
CA ASN A 499 -13.91 3.03 10.42
C ASN A 499 -12.63 2.59 11.15
N LEU A 500 -12.55 1.32 11.54
CA LEU A 500 -11.40 0.75 12.24
C LEU A 500 -10.15 0.69 11.37
N GLY A 501 -10.29 0.43 10.07
CA GLY A 501 -9.17 0.44 9.14
C GLY A 501 -8.45 1.78 9.09
N ALA A 502 -9.22 2.87 9.05
CA ALA A 502 -8.69 4.23 8.98
C ALA A 502 -7.87 4.64 10.22
N VAL A 503 -8.17 4.08 11.38
CA VAL A 503 -7.48 4.41 12.65
C VAL A 503 -6.64 3.26 13.21
N SER A 504 -6.45 2.21 12.42
CA SER A 504 -5.71 1.02 12.80
C SER A 504 -4.27 1.34 13.21
N ASP A 505 -3.77 0.60 14.19
CA ASP A 505 -2.40 0.61 14.67
C ASP A 505 -1.42 -0.15 13.74
N GLU A 506 -1.91 -0.75 12.66
CA GLU A 506 -1.05 -1.38 11.63
C GLU A 506 -0.06 -0.40 10.99
N GLN A 507 -0.43 0.89 10.85
CA GLN A 507 0.49 1.92 10.35
C GLN A 507 1.63 2.19 11.36
N GLY A 508 1.34 2.11 12.66
CA GLY A 508 2.35 2.19 13.72
C GLY A 508 3.37 1.06 13.61
N GLU A 509 2.93 -0.17 13.36
CA GLU A 509 3.83 -1.31 13.14
C GLU A 509 4.74 -1.14 11.91
N ARG A 510 4.25 -0.49 10.83
CA ARG A 510 5.10 -0.16 9.67
C ARG A 510 6.17 0.86 10.03
N PHE A 511 5.81 1.88 10.80
CA PHE A 511 6.77 2.87 11.28
C PHE A 511 7.91 2.21 12.06
N HIS A 512 7.66 1.16 12.85
CA HIS A 512 8.74 0.42 13.53
C HIS A 512 9.78 -0.16 12.57
N GLN A 513 9.34 -0.67 11.41
CA GLN A 513 10.22 -1.21 10.39
C GLN A 513 11.03 -0.10 9.71
N GLU A 514 10.37 1.02 9.40
CA GLU A 514 11.00 2.19 8.76
C GLU A 514 12.05 2.83 9.68
N ILE A 515 11.68 3.10 10.94
CA ILE A 515 12.59 3.74 11.88
C ILE A 515 13.74 2.82 12.25
N SER A 516 13.54 1.50 12.34
CA SER A 516 14.61 0.54 12.68
C SER A 516 15.83 0.66 11.76
N VAL A 517 15.60 0.94 10.46
CA VAL A 517 16.70 1.19 9.53
C VAL A 517 17.45 2.47 9.85
N MET A 518 16.77 3.51 10.31
CA MET A 518 17.41 4.73 10.79
C MET A 518 18.15 4.49 12.12
N GLU A 519 17.56 3.74 13.05
CA GLU A 519 18.20 3.36 14.32
C GLU A 519 19.52 2.61 14.06
N HIS A 520 19.53 1.68 13.10
CA HIS A 520 20.75 0.97 12.68
C HIS A 520 21.78 1.91 12.04
N ARG A 521 21.36 2.84 11.17
CA ARG A 521 22.27 3.80 10.51
C ARG A 521 22.96 4.73 11.50
N TYR A 522 22.23 5.18 12.51
CA TYR A 522 22.73 6.12 13.50
C TYR A 522 23.41 5.44 14.70
N GLN A 523 23.49 4.11 14.70
CA GLN A 523 24.17 3.30 15.72
C GLN A 523 23.73 3.64 17.15
N GLY A 524 22.43 3.87 17.32
CA GLY A 524 21.89 4.23 18.62
C GLY A 524 22.06 5.70 19.04
N ARG A 525 22.43 6.60 18.11
CA ARG A 525 22.33 8.05 18.34
C ARG A 525 20.92 8.53 18.00
N PHE A 526 20.14 8.78 19.05
CA PHE A 526 18.76 9.26 18.97
C PHE A 526 18.73 10.73 19.36
N ASP A 527 19.00 11.59 18.38
CA ASP A 527 19.10 13.04 18.53
C ASP A 527 18.28 13.74 17.46
N SER A 528 18.26 15.08 17.50
CA SER A 528 17.59 15.90 16.49
C SER A 528 18.08 15.60 15.07
N ASN A 529 19.32 15.13 14.91
CA ASN A 529 19.88 14.84 13.60
C ASN A 529 19.26 13.59 12.99
N MET A 530 19.11 12.51 13.77
CA MET A 530 18.43 11.30 13.32
C MET A 530 16.98 11.59 12.93
N MET A 531 16.26 12.38 13.75
CA MET A 531 14.88 12.76 13.48
C MET A 531 14.75 13.63 12.24
N GLY A 532 15.64 14.61 12.09
CA GLY A 532 15.68 15.45 10.91
C GLY A 532 15.99 14.64 9.65
N ASP A 533 16.88 13.66 9.73
CA ASP A 533 17.19 12.77 8.61
C ASP A 533 16.02 11.86 8.25
N PHE A 534 15.23 11.40 9.23
CA PHE A 534 14.00 10.65 8.97
C PHE A 534 12.98 11.52 8.24
N CYS A 535 12.72 12.73 8.73
CA CYS A 535 11.77 13.67 8.11
C CYS A 535 12.19 14.06 6.69
N TRP A 536 13.49 14.18 6.43
CA TRP A 536 13.99 14.43 5.08
C TRP A 536 13.58 13.34 4.07
N PHE A 537 13.41 12.08 4.50
CA PHE A 537 12.92 11.01 3.62
C PHE A 537 11.41 11.10 3.31
N LEU A 538 10.66 11.84 4.11
CA LEU A 538 9.21 12.02 3.96
C LEU A 538 8.87 12.98 2.81
N GLN A 539 9.72 13.99 2.57
CA GLN A 539 9.51 14.98 1.52
C GLN A 539 9.52 14.39 0.11
N ARG A 540 8.83 15.07 -0.80
CA ARG A 540 8.91 14.86 -2.25
C ARG A 540 9.07 16.20 -2.94
N GLU A 541 10.13 16.35 -3.71
CA GLU A 541 10.51 17.63 -4.32
C GLU A 541 10.27 17.67 -5.84
N SER A 542 9.89 16.54 -6.44
CA SER A 542 9.63 16.41 -7.88
C SER A 542 8.34 15.63 -8.16
N GLU A 543 7.69 15.94 -9.28
CA GLU A 543 6.50 15.21 -9.78
C GLU A 543 6.86 13.88 -10.48
N SER A 544 8.05 13.32 -10.19
CA SER A 544 8.65 12.21 -10.94
C SER A 544 7.80 10.92 -10.91
N GLN A 545 7.15 10.58 -12.04
CA GLN A 545 6.42 9.33 -12.20
C GLN A 545 7.31 8.19 -12.72
N TYR A 546 7.80 7.30 -11.86
CA TYR A 546 8.49 6.08 -12.30
C TYR A 546 7.53 4.89 -12.56
N LYS A 547 7.87 4.05 -13.55
CA LYS A 547 7.02 2.95 -14.05
C LYS A 547 7.00 1.69 -13.19
N ARG A 548 7.88 1.56 -12.19
CA ARG A 548 7.97 0.35 -11.37
C ARG A 548 6.95 0.44 -10.22
N LYS A 549 6.04 -0.54 -10.12
CA LYS A 549 5.23 -0.74 -8.90
C LYS A 549 6.20 -0.84 -7.72
N ARG A 550 6.06 0.03 -6.72
CA ARG A 550 6.69 -0.15 -5.41
C ARG A 550 6.38 -1.57 -4.97
N SER A 551 7.41 -2.39 -4.76
CA SER A 551 7.18 -3.69 -4.15
C SER A 551 6.76 -3.40 -2.71
N LEU A 552 5.60 -3.92 -2.30
CA LEU A 552 5.16 -3.94 -0.90
C LEU A 552 6.21 -4.59 0.04
N SER A 553 7.24 -5.25 -0.52
CA SER A 553 8.40 -5.81 0.18
C SER A 553 9.61 -4.87 0.34
N THR A 554 9.57 -3.66 -0.24
CA THR A 554 10.59 -2.60 -0.06
C THR A 554 9.91 -1.27 0.26
N ASN A 555 8.86 -1.32 1.08
CA ASN A 555 8.24 -0.13 1.63
C ASN A 555 9.14 0.40 2.75
N TYR A 556 10.00 1.36 2.42
CA TYR A 556 10.60 2.24 3.43
C TYR A 556 9.84 3.53 3.61
N PHE A 557 8.94 3.88 2.69
CA PHE A 557 7.92 4.91 2.85
C PHE A 557 6.75 4.51 1.95
N TYR A 558 5.51 4.65 2.46
CA TYR A 558 4.18 4.38 1.86
C TYR A 558 3.61 2.96 2.04
#